data_AF-A0A0D0CZ52-F1
#
_entry.id   AF-A0A0D0CZ52-F1
#
_cell.length_a   1.000
_cell.length_b   1.000
_cell.length_c   1.000
_cell.angle_alpha   90.00
_cell.angle_beta   90.00
_cell.angle_gamma   90.00
#
_symmetry.space_group_name_H-M   'P 1'
#
loop_
_entity.id
_entity.type
_entity.pdbx_description
1 polymer ?
#
loop_
_entity_poly.entity_id
_entity_poly.type
_entity_poly.pdbx_seq_one_letter_code
_entity_poly.pdbx_strand_id
1 'polypeptide(L)'
;MDNAAHSRFTIQQRLLSNSDHIQPSVPTSKLEAAVKKMSQQAAQDEFQMKELESQLSHSLSNFRAIDSIFKELSTSITRNSKRADRALNSQIPDIESTLDESVENLSQLAETLPQIQSQVKDIRLVYDSGREKAQSLIMDLTWLNTSFYERWRRTIFTPTAPVSGRWKALMRLLFAISFFLCCTVVWIGLRGAYRAYRHKLVWGERLMS
;
A
#
# COMPACT_ATOMS: atom_id res chain seq x y z
N MET A 1 -50.63 -15.90 -106.17
CA MET A 1 -50.73 -14.47 -106.54
C MET A 1 -49.59 -13.71 -105.87
N ASP A 2 -48.34 -14.00 -106.18
CA ASP A 2 -47.62 -14.13 -107.45
C ASP A 2 -46.83 -12.87 -107.80
N ASN A 3 -45.60 -13.18 -108.21
CA ASN A 3 -44.57 -12.38 -108.86
C ASN A 3 -43.74 -11.44 -107.97
N ALA A 4 -42.60 -11.92 -107.45
CA ALA A 4 -41.35 -12.29 -108.17
C ALA A 4 -40.62 -11.05 -108.67
N ALA A 5 -39.52 -10.68 -108.01
CA ALA A 5 -38.19 -11.20 -108.35
C ALA A 5 -37.79 -10.83 -109.79
N HIS A 6 -37.46 -9.56 -110.02
CA HIS A 6 -36.72 -9.11 -111.20
C HIS A 6 -36.06 -7.73 -110.95
N SER A 7 -35.08 -7.69 -110.04
CA SER A 7 -34.03 -6.65 -110.08
C SER A 7 -32.82 -7.03 -109.22
N ARG A 8 -32.34 -8.27 -109.39
CA ARG A 8 -31.10 -8.79 -108.80
C ARG A 8 -30.07 -9.19 -109.85
N PHE A 9 -30.18 -8.67 -111.07
CA PHE A 9 -29.38 -9.10 -112.21
C PHE A 9 -28.87 -7.94 -113.08
N THR A 10 -28.29 -6.92 -112.43
CA THR A 10 -27.55 -5.86 -113.15
C THR A 10 -26.40 -5.29 -112.31
N ILE A 11 -25.74 -6.15 -111.52
CA ILE A 11 -24.55 -5.81 -110.72
C ILE A 11 -23.29 -6.54 -111.23
N GLN A 12 -23.38 -7.36 -112.28
CA GLN A 12 -22.28 -8.26 -112.66
C GLN A 12 -21.75 -8.10 -114.10
N GLN A 13 -21.84 -6.90 -114.68
CA GLN A 13 -21.33 -6.66 -116.05
C GLN A 13 -20.85 -5.22 -116.30
N ARG A 14 -20.12 -4.62 -115.35
CA ARG A 14 -19.28 -3.44 -115.58
C ARG A 14 -17.93 -3.60 -114.85
N LEU A 15 -17.34 -4.77 -115.05
CA LEU A 15 -15.95 -5.08 -114.77
C LEU A 15 -15.36 -5.63 -116.08
N LEU A 16 -14.91 -4.75 -116.98
CA LEU A 16 -13.89 -4.97 -118.03
C LEU A 16 -14.04 -3.89 -119.10
N SER A 17 -13.54 -2.69 -118.80
CA SER A 17 -12.98 -1.74 -119.77
C SER A 17 -12.78 -0.39 -119.07
N ASN A 18 -11.70 -0.28 -118.30
CA ASN A 18 -10.85 0.92 -118.30
C ASN A 18 -9.66 0.67 -117.38
N SER A 19 -8.70 -0.08 -117.91
CA SER A 19 -7.32 -0.01 -117.45
C SER A 19 -6.68 1.11 -118.24
N ASP A 20 -6.44 2.26 -117.61
CA ASP A 20 -5.24 3.03 -117.92
C ASP A 20 -4.84 3.90 -116.72
N HIS A 21 -3.66 3.55 -116.22
CA HIS A 21 -2.70 4.32 -115.44
C HIS A 21 -3.12 5.68 -114.87
N ILE A 22 -3.10 5.78 -113.53
CA ILE A 22 -2.19 6.64 -112.75
C ILE A 22 -2.22 6.11 -111.32
N GLN A 23 -1.21 5.32 -110.95
CA GLN A 23 -0.84 5.18 -109.55
C GLN A 23 0.02 6.40 -109.18
N PRO A 24 -0.35 7.23 -108.20
CA PRO A 24 0.65 8.00 -107.49
C PRO A 24 1.42 7.01 -106.62
N SER A 25 2.54 6.50 -107.12
CA SER A 25 3.51 5.81 -106.31
C SER A 25 3.98 6.79 -105.24
N VAL A 26 3.40 6.67 -104.04
CA VAL A 26 3.99 7.26 -102.84
C VAL A 26 5.41 6.69 -102.79
N PRO A 27 6.47 7.52 -102.82
CA PRO A 27 7.83 7.01 -102.76
C PRO A 27 7.95 6.21 -101.46
N THR A 28 8.20 4.91 -101.60
CA THR A 28 8.24 3.93 -100.51
C THR A 28 9.13 4.38 -99.36
N SER A 29 10.17 5.18 -99.64
CA SER A 29 11.05 5.81 -98.66
C SER A 29 10.39 6.85 -97.75
N LYS A 30 9.42 7.64 -98.22
CA LYS A 30 8.68 8.61 -97.38
C LYS A 30 7.67 7.91 -96.48
N LEU A 31 7.04 6.85 -96.99
CA LEU A 31 6.14 6.01 -96.20
C LEU A 31 6.93 5.24 -95.14
N GLU A 32 8.09 4.68 -95.48
CA GLU A 32 9.00 4.01 -94.54
C GLU A 32 9.51 4.97 -93.47
N ALA A 33 9.89 6.20 -93.84
CA ALA A 33 10.27 7.24 -92.88
C ALA A 33 9.11 7.67 -91.96
N ALA A 34 7.88 7.76 -92.50
CA ALA A 34 6.69 8.09 -91.73
C ALA A 34 6.29 6.95 -90.78
N VAL A 35 6.37 5.69 -91.22
CA VAL A 35 6.13 4.50 -90.40
C VAL A 35 7.20 4.39 -89.31
N LYS A 36 8.47 4.64 -89.62
CA LYS A 36 9.55 4.65 -88.62
C LYS A 36 9.35 5.76 -87.59
N LYS A 37 8.94 6.95 -88.02
CA LYS A 37 8.62 8.07 -87.11
C LYS A 37 7.38 7.77 -86.26
N MET A 38 6.31 7.22 -86.84
CA MET A 38 5.11 6.80 -86.10
C MET A 38 5.43 5.64 -85.14
N SER A 39 6.27 4.70 -85.52
CA SER A 39 6.72 3.61 -84.65
C SER A 39 7.54 4.14 -83.48
N GLN A 40 8.42 5.11 -83.72
CA GLN A 40 9.22 5.75 -82.68
C GLN A 40 8.34 6.59 -81.74
N GLN A 41 7.38 7.33 -82.28
CA GLN A 41 6.36 8.06 -81.52
C GLN A 41 5.51 7.09 -80.68
N ALA A 42 5.01 6.01 -81.28
CA ALA A 42 4.20 5.00 -80.60
C ALA A 42 4.98 4.28 -79.48
N ALA A 43 6.27 3.99 -79.69
CA ALA A 43 7.12 3.42 -78.65
C ALA A 43 7.34 4.41 -77.48
N GLN A 44 7.42 5.70 -77.77
CA GLN A 44 7.59 6.74 -76.76
C GLN A 44 6.30 6.98 -75.97
N ASP A 45 5.16 6.95 -76.65
CA ASP A 45 3.83 7.01 -76.04
C ASP A 45 3.58 5.73 -75.19
N GLU A 46 4.01 4.56 -75.64
CA GLU A 46 3.95 3.31 -74.85
C GLU A 46 4.77 3.41 -73.55
N PHE A 47 5.96 4.01 -73.61
CA PHE A 47 6.80 4.25 -72.43
C PHE A 47 6.13 5.20 -71.43
N GLN A 48 5.55 6.31 -71.92
CA GLN A 48 4.83 7.25 -71.06
C GLN A 48 3.59 6.59 -70.44
N MET A 49 2.89 5.76 -71.20
CA MET A 49 1.70 5.06 -70.72
C MET A 49 2.04 4.04 -69.63
N LYS A 50 3.16 3.30 -69.79
CA LYS A 50 3.68 2.39 -68.75
C LYS A 50 4.11 3.12 -67.48
N GLU A 51 4.72 4.29 -67.61
CA GLU A 51 5.11 5.12 -66.44
C GLU A 51 3.87 5.61 -65.69
N LEU A 52 2.85 6.11 -66.41
CA LEU A 52 1.58 6.51 -65.81
C LEU A 52 0.86 5.33 -65.14
N GLU A 53 0.88 4.16 -65.75
CA GLU A 53 0.32 2.92 -65.17
C GLU A 53 1.03 2.55 -63.86
N SER A 54 2.36 2.64 -63.84
CA SER A 54 3.17 2.41 -62.64
C SER A 54 2.82 3.39 -61.51
N GLN A 55 2.76 4.69 -61.83
CA GLN A 55 2.41 5.73 -60.86
C GLN A 55 0.98 5.59 -60.33
N LEU A 56 0.03 5.23 -61.20
CA LEU A 56 -1.36 4.98 -60.81
C LEU A 56 -1.47 3.74 -59.92
N SER A 57 -0.76 2.66 -60.26
CA SER A 57 -0.70 1.44 -59.46
C SER A 57 -0.13 1.72 -58.06
N HIS A 58 0.96 2.49 -57.97
CA HIS A 58 1.55 2.92 -56.71
C HIS A 58 0.58 3.80 -55.89
N SER A 59 -0.10 4.74 -56.54
CA SER A 59 -1.08 5.63 -55.90
C SER A 59 -2.31 4.86 -55.40
N LEU A 60 -2.80 3.87 -56.16
CA LEU A 60 -3.89 2.98 -55.74
C LEU A 60 -3.48 2.09 -54.57
N SER A 61 -2.24 1.59 -54.57
CA SER A 61 -1.68 0.84 -53.45
C SER A 61 -1.62 1.68 -52.17
N ASN A 62 -1.12 2.92 -52.27
CA ASN A 62 -1.07 3.86 -51.15
C ASN A 62 -2.47 4.22 -50.63
N PHE A 63 -3.41 4.47 -51.54
CA PHE A 63 -4.80 4.73 -51.15
C PHE A 63 -5.42 3.53 -50.42
N ARG A 64 -5.15 2.31 -50.89
CA ARG A 64 -5.62 1.08 -50.24
C ARG A 64 -5.01 0.91 -48.85
N ALA A 65 -3.73 1.25 -48.67
CA ALA A 65 -3.08 1.25 -47.36
C ALA A 65 -3.75 2.25 -46.41
N ILE A 66 -4.00 3.48 -46.87
CA ILE A 66 -4.70 4.51 -46.09
C ILE A 66 -6.12 4.07 -45.71
N ASP A 67 -6.89 3.48 -46.64
CA ASP A 67 -8.23 2.97 -46.35
C ASP A 67 -8.21 1.87 -45.29
N SER A 68 -7.19 1.00 -45.32
CA SER A 68 -7.03 -0.04 -44.29
C SER A 68 -6.76 0.56 -42.91
N ILE A 69 -5.89 1.57 -42.82
CA ILE A 69 -5.60 2.29 -41.57
C ILE A 69 -6.84 3.02 -41.06
N PHE A 70 -7.59 3.68 -41.95
CA PHE A 70 -8.81 4.39 -41.57
C PHE A 70 -9.86 3.44 -41.00
N LYS A 71 -10.03 2.27 -41.61
CA LYS A 71 -10.90 1.21 -41.08
C LYS A 71 -10.43 0.74 -39.70
N GLU A 72 -9.14 0.49 -39.53
CA GLU A 72 -8.58 0.10 -38.23
C GLU A 72 -8.81 1.17 -37.16
N LEU A 73 -8.51 2.44 -37.45
CA LEU A 73 -8.73 3.56 -36.54
C LEU A 73 -10.20 3.73 -36.18
N SER A 74 -11.12 3.65 -37.15
CA SER A 74 -12.55 3.73 -36.89
C SER A 74 -13.04 2.61 -35.97
N THR A 75 -12.58 1.37 -36.20
CA THR A 75 -12.91 0.25 -35.31
C THR A 75 -12.33 0.42 -33.91
N SER A 76 -11.09 0.93 -33.81
CA SER A 76 -10.41 1.20 -32.54
C SER A 76 -11.13 2.28 -31.73
N ILE A 77 -11.47 3.42 -32.36
CA ILE A 77 -12.23 4.51 -31.73
C ILE A 77 -13.59 4.02 -31.25
N THR A 78 -14.33 3.28 -32.10
CA THR A 78 -15.65 2.75 -31.73
C THR A 78 -15.55 1.80 -30.54
N ARG A 79 -14.52 0.94 -30.51
CA ARG A 79 -14.28 0.03 -29.39
C ARG A 79 -13.86 0.77 -28.12
N ASN A 80 -13.05 1.81 -28.25
CA ASN A 80 -12.60 2.61 -27.11
C ASN A 80 -13.75 3.43 -26.52
N SER A 81 -14.57 4.07 -27.36
CA SER A 81 -15.79 4.76 -26.93
C SER A 81 -16.70 3.83 -26.12
N LYS A 82 -16.99 2.62 -26.64
CA LYS A 82 -17.79 1.62 -25.92
C LYS A 82 -17.16 1.13 -24.61
N ARG A 83 -15.85 1.22 -24.45
CA ARG A 83 -15.17 0.88 -23.19
C ARG A 83 -15.26 2.06 -22.21
N ALA A 84 -15.03 3.27 -22.68
CA ALA A 84 -15.19 4.49 -21.90
C ALA A 84 -16.64 4.62 -21.39
N ASP A 85 -17.63 4.40 -22.25
CA ASP A 85 -19.04 4.41 -21.85
C ASP A 85 -19.35 3.34 -20.79
N ARG A 86 -18.77 2.14 -20.90
CA ARG A 86 -18.96 1.11 -19.86
C ARG A 86 -18.27 1.47 -18.55
N ALA A 87 -17.08 2.07 -18.60
CA ALA A 87 -16.41 2.54 -17.41
C ALA A 87 -17.21 3.67 -16.73
N LEU A 88 -17.70 4.63 -17.50
CA LEU A 88 -18.54 5.72 -17.01
C LEU A 88 -19.85 5.21 -16.39
N ASN A 89 -20.53 4.26 -17.03
CA ASN A 89 -21.86 3.82 -16.60
C ASN A 89 -21.87 2.71 -15.55
N SER A 90 -20.75 1.99 -15.35
CA SER A 90 -20.68 0.89 -14.39
C SER A 90 -19.56 1.09 -13.38
N GLN A 91 -18.32 1.30 -13.83
CA GLN A 91 -17.19 1.36 -12.90
C GLN A 91 -17.22 2.60 -12.02
N ILE A 92 -17.60 3.76 -12.56
CA ILE A 92 -17.66 4.99 -11.76
C ILE A 92 -18.73 4.91 -10.66
N PRO A 93 -19.99 4.52 -10.94
CA PRO A 93 -21.00 4.32 -9.90
C PRO A 93 -20.59 3.30 -8.83
N ASP A 94 -19.96 2.18 -9.25
CA ASP A 94 -19.48 1.17 -8.30
C ASP A 94 -18.40 1.75 -7.37
N ILE A 95 -17.45 2.53 -7.90
CA ILE A 95 -16.42 3.21 -7.12
C ILE A 95 -17.04 4.25 -6.18
N GLU A 96 -18.00 5.05 -6.67
CA GLU A 96 -18.71 6.05 -5.87
C GLU A 96 -19.43 5.40 -4.69
N SER A 97 -20.17 4.31 -4.93
CA SER A 97 -20.86 3.58 -3.86
C SER A 97 -19.90 2.97 -2.83
N THR A 98 -18.76 2.44 -3.29
CA THR A 98 -17.73 1.88 -2.39
C THR A 98 -17.09 2.98 -1.54
N LEU A 99 -16.90 4.18 -2.11
CA LEU A 99 -16.36 5.33 -1.41
C LEU A 99 -17.36 5.83 -0.36
N ASP A 100 -18.64 5.93 -0.71
CA ASP A 100 -19.70 6.30 0.23
C ASP A 100 -19.80 5.31 1.40
N GLU A 101 -19.75 4.01 1.13
CA GLU A 101 -19.70 2.97 2.17
C GLU A 101 -18.47 3.15 3.09
N SER A 102 -17.32 3.46 2.50
CA SER A 102 -16.08 3.70 3.26
C SER A 102 -16.18 4.94 4.14
N VAL A 103 -16.79 6.02 3.65
CA VAL A 103 -17.03 7.25 4.42
C VAL A 103 -17.97 6.98 5.59
N GLU A 104 -19.03 6.20 5.38
CA GLU A 104 -19.96 5.80 6.44
C GLU A 104 -19.29 4.91 7.49
N ASN A 105 -18.47 3.94 7.06
CA ASN A 105 -17.70 3.12 8.01
C ASN A 105 -16.71 3.96 8.84
N LEU A 106 -16.07 4.95 8.22
CA LEU A 106 -15.18 5.87 8.92
C LEU A 106 -15.93 6.82 9.87
N SER A 107 -17.13 7.25 9.52
CA SER A 107 -17.98 8.08 10.39
C SER A 107 -18.39 7.31 11.65
N GLN A 108 -18.83 6.06 11.49
CA GLN A 108 -19.17 5.16 12.59
C GLN A 108 -17.95 4.85 13.46
N LEU A 109 -16.78 4.64 12.85
CA LEU A 109 -15.56 4.42 13.61
C LEU A 109 -15.17 5.68 14.41
N ALA A 110 -15.31 6.86 13.83
CA ALA A 110 -15.04 8.13 14.51
C ALA A 110 -15.98 8.36 15.71
N GLU A 111 -17.24 7.90 15.64
CA GLU A 111 -18.19 7.97 16.75
C GLU A 111 -17.91 6.93 17.84
N THR A 112 -17.52 5.71 17.47
CA THR A 112 -17.33 4.60 18.43
C THR A 112 -15.97 4.65 19.14
N LEU A 113 -14.92 5.14 18.48
CA LEU A 113 -13.57 5.24 19.06
C LEU A 113 -13.52 5.99 20.40
N PRO A 114 -14.12 7.20 20.57
CA PRO A 114 -14.09 7.90 21.84
C PRO A 114 -14.86 7.15 22.94
N GLN A 115 -15.93 6.43 22.59
CA GLN A 115 -16.68 5.60 23.55
C GLN A 115 -15.81 4.45 24.07
N ILE A 116 -15.10 3.77 23.17
CA ILE A 116 -14.16 2.69 23.54
C ILE A 116 -13.03 3.29 24.38
N GLN A 117 -12.50 4.46 24.03
CA GLN A 117 -11.45 5.11 24.79
C GLN A 117 -11.90 5.47 26.21
N SER A 118 -13.13 5.95 26.40
CA SER A 118 -13.69 6.18 27.74
C SER A 118 -13.85 4.89 28.52
N GLN A 119 -14.38 3.83 27.89
CA GLN A 119 -14.52 2.53 28.55
C GLN A 119 -13.18 1.95 28.99
N VAL A 120 -12.15 2.02 28.15
CA VAL A 120 -10.79 1.57 28.50
C VAL A 120 -10.22 2.40 29.65
N LYS A 121 -10.45 3.72 29.65
CA LYS A 121 -10.03 4.59 30.76
C LYS A 121 -10.69 4.18 32.07
N ASP A 122 -11.99 3.88 32.06
CA ASP A 122 -12.72 3.45 33.24
C ASP A 122 -12.25 2.08 33.75
N ILE A 123 -12.05 1.11 32.84
CA ILE A 123 -11.48 -0.20 33.19
C ILE A 123 -10.10 -0.04 33.81
N ARG A 124 -9.26 0.86 33.27
CA ARG A 124 -7.95 1.14 33.82
C ARG A 124 -8.03 1.73 35.23
N LEU A 125 -8.94 2.67 35.48
CA LEU A 125 -9.17 3.22 36.82
C LEU A 125 -9.59 2.14 37.82
N VAL A 126 -10.51 1.25 37.44
CA VAL A 126 -10.93 0.13 38.28
C VAL A 126 -9.76 -0.83 38.54
N TYR A 127 -9.00 -1.18 37.51
CA TYR A 127 -7.84 -2.06 37.62
C TYR A 127 -6.75 -1.47 38.53
N ASP A 128 -6.42 -0.20 38.35
CA ASP A 128 -5.42 0.50 39.18
C ASP A 128 -5.88 0.56 40.64
N SER A 129 -7.15 0.86 40.90
CA SER A 129 -7.70 0.85 42.26
C SER A 129 -7.69 -0.55 42.89
N GLY A 130 -7.95 -1.59 42.10
CA GLY A 130 -7.87 -2.98 42.53
C GLY A 130 -6.43 -3.39 42.86
N ARG A 131 -5.47 -2.92 42.06
CA ARG A 131 -4.04 -3.14 42.28
C ARG A 131 -3.55 -2.47 43.55
N GLU A 132 -3.95 -1.22 43.80
CA GLU A 132 -3.63 -0.51 45.04
C GLU A 132 -4.18 -1.23 46.27
N LYS A 133 -5.44 -1.68 46.23
CA LYS A 133 -6.04 -2.49 47.30
C LYS A 133 -5.29 -3.81 47.49
N ALA A 134 -4.94 -4.51 46.41
CA ALA A 134 -4.18 -5.75 46.53
C ALA A 134 -2.81 -5.52 47.18
N GLN A 135 -2.12 -4.42 46.83
CA GLN A 135 -0.85 -4.04 47.47
C GLN A 135 -1.03 -3.72 48.96
N SER A 136 -2.09 -3.00 49.34
CA SER A 136 -2.36 -2.71 50.75
C SER A 136 -2.66 -4.00 51.51
N LEU A 137 -3.47 -4.91 50.96
CA LEU A 137 -3.74 -6.21 51.57
C LEU A 137 -2.48 -7.07 51.68
N ILE A 138 -1.62 -7.11 50.66
CA ILE A 138 -0.35 -7.83 50.71
C ILE A 138 0.54 -7.25 51.80
N MET A 139 0.61 -5.92 51.93
CA MET A 139 1.38 -5.27 52.98
C MET A 139 0.83 -5.62 54.37
N ASP A 140 -0.50 -5.62 54.54
CA ASP A 140 -1.17 -5.99 55.79
C ASP A 140 -0.97 -7.46 56.14
N LEU A 141 -1.11 -8.37 55.16
CA LEU A 141 -0.87 -9.81 55.33
C LEU A 141 0.59 -10.10 55.62
N THR A 142 1.51 -9.43 54.92
CA THR A 142 2.96 -9.57 55.17
C THR A 142 3.26 -9.14 56.60
N TRP A 143 2.68 -8.02 57.06
CA TRP A 143 2.82 -7.57 58.44
C TRP A 143 2.25 -8.58 59.44
N LEU A 144 1.06 -9.12 59.18
CA LEU A 144 0.41 -10.09 60.06
C LEU A 144 1.18 -11.42 60.13
N ASN A 145 1.78 -11.83 59.01
CA ASN A 145 2.57 -13.06 58.90
C ASN A 145 4.00 -12.92 59.46
N THR A 146 4.49 -11.69 59.71
CA THR A 146 5.81 -11.53 60.36
C THR A 146 5.81 -12.18 61.75
N SER A 147 6.92 -12.85 62.07
CA SER A 147 7.06 -13.52 63.37
C SER A 147 6.94 -12.51 64.52
N PHE A 148 6.40 -12.94 65.65
CA PHE A 148 6.15 -12.07 66.81
C PHE A 148 7.41 -11.31 67.26
N TYR A 149 8.58 -11.96 67.22
CA TYR A 149 9.87 -11.37 67.57
C TYR A 149 10.30 -10.26 66.59
N GLU A 150 10.17 -10.50 65.28
CA GLU A 150 10.48 -9.50 64.25
C GLU A 150 9.51 -8.32 64.31
N ARG A 151 8.23 -8.58 64.57
CA ARG A 151 7.21 -7.55 64.77
C ARG A 151 7.53 -6.66 65.97
N TRP A 152 7.96 -7.25 67.09
CA TRP A 152 8.37 -6.51 68.28
C TRP A 152 9.61 -5.64 68.03
N ARG A 153 10.66 -6.22 67.40
CA ARG A 153 11.87 -5.48 67.02
C ARG A 153 11.56 -4.32 66.07
N ARG A 154 10.75 -4.56 65.04
CA ARG A 154 10.38 -3.54 64.04
C ARG A 154 9.51 -2.43 64.65
N THR A 155 8.66 -2.76 65.62
CA THR A 155 7.84 -1.76 66.34
C THR A 155 8.69 -0.81 67.21
N ILE A 156 9.77 -1.32 67.82
CA ILE A 156 10.66 -0.50 68.64
C ILE A 156 11.52 0.42 67.77
N PHE A 157 12.16 -0.13 66.74
CA PHE A 157 13.19 0.56 65.96
C PHE A 157 12.68 1.29 64.70
N THR A 158 11.52 0.95 64.16
CA THR A 158 11.00 1.58 62.93
C THR A 158 9.78 2.47 63.22
N PRO A 159 9.78 3.76 62.82
CA PRO A 159 8.67 4.66 63.13
C PRO A 159 7.40 4.43 62.29
N THR A 160 7.50 3.74 61.15
CA THR A 160 6.42 3.50 60.18
C THR A 160 5.59 2.24 60.45
N ALA A 161 5.71 1.61 61.62
CA ALA A 161 4.93 0.42 61.95
C ALA A 161 3.43 0.77 62.10
N PRO A 162 2.52 0.01 61.46
CA PRO A 162 1.06 0.26 61.47
C PRO A 162 0.44 -0.24 62.77
N VAL A 163 0.83 0.37 63.90
CA VAL A 163 0.28 0.06 65.23
C VAL A 163 -0.12 1.35 65.91
N SER A 164 -1.14 1.30 66.77
CA SER A 164 -1.58 2.45 67.54
C SER A 164 -0.40 3.11 68.27
N GLY A 165 -0.29 4.43 68.18
CA GLY A 165 0.85 5.17 68.75
C GLY A 165 1.05 4.91 70.25
N ARG A 166 -0.04 4.59 70.96
CA ARG A 166 -0.05 4.20 72.37
C ARG A 166 0.70 2.89 72.63
N TRP A 167 0.49 1.87 71.80
CA TRP A 167 1.19 0.59 71.92
C TRP A 167 2.69 0.73 71.64
N LYS A 168 3.04 1.55 70.64
CA LYS A 168 4.43 1.88 70.32
C LYS A 168 5.15 2.58 71.47
N ALA A 169 4.48 3.53 72.12
CA ALA A 169 5.02 4.21 73.30
C ALA A 169 5.20 3.25 74.48
N LEU A 170 4.20 2.40 74.75
CA LEU A 170 4.26 1.38 75.81
C LEU A 170 5.43 0.41 75.58
N MET A 171 5.58 -0.13 74.36
CA MET A 171 6.67 -1.06 74.03
C MET A 171 8.06 -0.43 74.16
N ARG A 172 8.22 0.83 73.75
CA ARG A 172 9.48 1.57 73.92
C ARG A 172 9.79 1.85 75.39
N LEU A 173 8.79 2.18 76.18
CA LEU A 173 8.93 2.41 77.62
C LEU A 173 9.32 1.12 78.34
N LEU A 174 8.68 0.00 78.02
CA LEU A 174 9.01 -1.31 78.59
C LEU A 174 10.44 -1.73 78.24
N PHE A 175 10.88 -1.50 77.01
CA PHE A 175 12.28 -1.71 76.62
C PHE A 175 13.24 -0.82 77.42
N ALA A 176 12.95 0.47 77.57
CA ALA A 176 13.78 1.40 78.34
C ALA A 176 13.88 1.01 79.82
N ILE A 177 12.78 0.58 80.44
CA ILE A 177 12.79 0.04 81.81
C ILE A 177 13.67 -1.21 81.91
N SER A 178 13.51 -2.16 80.98
CA SER A 178 14.32 -3.39 80.99
C SER A 178 15.82 -3.09 80.85
N PHE A 179 16.17 -2.12 80.01
CA PHE A 179 17.55 -1.69 79.80
C PHE A 179 18.11 -1.02 81.05
N PHE A 180 17.33 -0.15 81.68
CA PHE A 180 17.70 0.50 82.92
C PHE A 180 17.93 -0.52 84.06
N LEU A 181 17.02 -1.49 84.22
CA LEU A 181 17.20 -2.58 85.18
C LEU A 181 18.48 -3.38 84.90
N CYS A 182 18.74 -3.76 83.65
CA CYS A 182 19.97 -4.45 83.27
C CYS A 182 21.22 -3.62 83.61
N CYS A 183 21.24 -2.33 83.26
CA CYS A 183 22.31 -1.42 83.61
C CYS A 183 22.52 -1.31 85.13
N THR A 184 21.43 -1.25 85.92
CA THR A 184 21.55 -1.20 87.38
C THR A 184 22.15 -2.49 87.96
N VAL A 185 21.74 -3.66 87.46
CA VAL A 185 22.29 -4.96 87.90
C VAL A 185 23.77 -5.07 87.53
N VAL A 186 24.13 -4.72 86.29
CA VAL A 186 25.55 -4.70 85.85
C VAL A 186 26.35 -3.73 86.70
N TRP A 187 25.82 -2.54 86.98
CA TRP A 187 26.49 -1.54 87.82
C TRP A 187 26.70 -2.03 89.26
N ILE A 188 25.69 -2.67 89.85
CA ILE A 188 25.79 -3.29 91.18
C ILE A 188 26.81 -4.43 91.17
N GLY A 189 26.79 -5.27 90.15
CA GLY A 189 27.77 -6.34 89.96
C GLY A 189 29.19 -5.80 89.81
N LEU A 190 29.37 -4.73 89.04
CA LEU A 190 30.66 -4.07 88.84
C LEU A 190 31.17 -3.41 90.13
N ARG A 191 30.28 -2.75 90.90
CA ARG A 191 30.60 -2.24 92.24
C ARG A 191 30.95 -3.37 93.21
N GLY A 192 30.23 -4.49 93.16
CA GLY A 192 30.52 -5.68 93.96
C GLY A 192 31.87 -6.28 93.62
N ALA A 193 32.18 -6.46 92.33
CA ALA A 193 33.47 -6.93 91.84
C ALA A 193 34.60 -5.96 92.20
N TYR A 194 34.38 -4.66 92.04
CA TYR A 194 35.33 -3.62 92.44
C TYR A 194 35.61 -3.65 93.95
N ARG A 195 34.58 -3.84 94.77
CA ARG A 195 34.73 -4.00 96.22
C ARG A 195 35.54 -5.26 96.57
N ALA A 196 35.26 -6.39 95.92
CA ALA A 196 36.01 -7.63 96.13
C ALA A 196 37.48 -7.50 95.69
N TYR A 197 37.73 -6.81 94.57
CA TYR A 197 39.09 -6.52 94.09
C TYR A 197 39.87 -5.64 95.08
N ARG A 198 39.23 -4.59 95.62
CA ARG A 198 39.85 -3.74 96.65
C ARG A 198 40.18 -4.51 97.93
N HIS A 199 39.28 -5.40 98.39
CA HIS A 199 39.57 -6.24 99.54
C HIS A 199 40.72 -7.24 99.28
N LYS A 200 40.88 -7.77 98.05
CA LYS A 200 42.05 -8.60 97.69
C LYS A 200 43.37 -7.81 97.75
N LEU A 201 43.40 -6.54 97.35
CA LEU A 201 44.58 -5.69 97.44
C LEU A 201 45.00 -5.40 98.90
N VAL A 202 44.03 -5.19 99.80
CA VAL A 202 44.30 -4.97 101.24
C VAL A 202 44.94 -6.20 101.91
N TRP A 203 44.61 -7.42 101.45
CA TRP A 203 45.27 -8.64 101.92
C TRP A 203 46.62 -8.90 101.23
N GLY A 204 46.85 -8.34 100.03
CA GLY A 204 48.15 -8.40 99.35
C GLY A 204 49.23 -7.55 100.01
N GLU A 205 48.89 -6.34 100.48
CA GLU A 205 49.85 -5.48 101.21
C GLU A 205 50.23 -6.04 102.59
N ARG A 206 49.34 -6.81 103.24
CA ARG A 206 49.63 -7.46 104.53
C ARG A 206 50.48 -8.73 104.44
N LEU A 207 50.75 -9.24 103.23
CA LEU A 207 51.64 -10.39 103.00
C LEU A 207 53.05 -9.98 102.55
N MET A 208 53.29 -8.69 102.28
CA MET A 208 54.59 -8.14 101.89
C MET A 208 55.25 -7.24 102.95
N SER A 209 54.72 -7.21 104.19
CA SER A 209 55.40 -6.65 105.35
C SER A 209 55.71 -7.72 106.38
#